data_AF-A0A3R7LPQ2-F1
#
_entry.id   AF-A0A3R7LPQ2-F1
#
_cell.length_a   1.000
_cell.length_b   1.000
_cell.length_c   1.000
_cell.angle_alpha   90.00
_cell.angle_beta   90.00
_cell.angle_gamma   90.00
#
_symmetry.space_group_name_H-M   'P 1'
#
loop_
_entity.id
_entity.type
_entity.pdbx_description
1 polymer ?
#
loop_
_entity_poly.entity_id
_entity_poly.type
_entity_poly.pdbx_seq_one_letter_code
_entity_poly.pdbx_strand_id
1 'polypeptide(L)'
;MTTITVFAALAALSVLTLTVTIFKTIQFRRLGVGGHKRGEEILDDWLNGRPDEAQRKATAGKTVLARVLGAVMSGLRARPSEPGYGEELARQVALAELARMGARMRLLEAVVQMAPMLGLLGTVIGMIDAFGNLALSQEAADPRLLASGIWTALTTTAAGLAIALVAYFIASWLEGRIEDERQTIELVISSAIHGRIAQPARA
;
A
#
# COMPACT_ATOMS: atom_id res chain seq x y z
N MET A 1 2.91 -7.22 35.24
CA MET A 1 3.90 -6.46 34.44
C MET A 1 3.92 -6.89 32.98
N THR A 2 3.84 -8.18 32.72
CA THR A 2 3.73 -8.83 31.40
C THR A 2 2.62 -8.25 30.50
N THR A 3 1.42 -8.00 31.03
CA THR A 3 0.29 -7.45 30.26
C THR A 3 0.55 -6.04 29.72
N ILE A 4 1.21 -5.18 30.51
CA ILE A 4 1.52 -3.80 30.11
C ILE A 4 2.46 -3.83 28.90
N THR A 5 3.40 -4.78 28.86
CA THR A 5 4.29 -4.98 27.73
C THR A 5 3.53 -5.32 26.44
N VAL A 6 2.49 -6.17 26.53
CA VAL A 6 1.65 -6.52 25.37
C VAL A 6 0.88 -5.31 24.86
N PHE A 7 0.22 -4.57 25.74
CA PHE A 7 -0.47 -3.34 25.35
C PHE A 7 0.47 -2.28 24.78
N ALA A 8 1.68 -2.13 25.34
CA ALA A 8 2.69 -1.22 24.82
C ALA A 8 3.15 -1.64 23.41
N ALA A 9 3.35 -2.95 23.17
CA ALA A 9 3.68 -3.46 21.85
C ALA A 9 2.55 -3.24 20.84
N LEU A 10 1.29 -3.48 21.22
CA LEU A 10 0.11 -3.19 20.39
C LEU A 10 -0.01 -1.70 20.09
N ALA A 11 0.22 -0.83 21.07
CA ALA A 11 0.23 0.62 20.88
C ALA A 11 1.34 1.04 19.90
N ALA A 12 2.54 0.45 19.99
CA ALA A 12 3.62 0.70 19.03
C ALA A 12 3.24 0.28 17.60
N LEU A 13 2.59 -0.87 17.42
CA LEU A 13 2.07 -1.29 16.10
C LEU A 13 0.98 -0.34 15.59
N SER A 14 0.10 0.15 16.45
CA SER A 14 -0.93 1.13 16.09
C SER A 14 -0.31 2.44 15.59
N VAL A 15 0.69 2.97 16.31
CA VAL A 15 1.44 4.17 15.91
C VAL A 15 2.20 3.94 14.59
N LEU A 16 2.80 2.76 14.41
CA LEU A 16 3.48 2.38 13.17
C LEU A 16 2.50 2.38 11.99
N THR A 17 1.33 1.76 12.13
CA THR A 17 0.26 1.75 11.12
C THR A 17 -0.13 3.17 10.73
N LEU A 18 -0.41 4.03 11.70
CA LEU A 18 -0.79 5.42 11.43
C LEU A 18 0.33 6.18 10.71
N THR A 19 1.57 6.01 11.16
CA THR A 19 2.75 6.66 10.57
C THR A 19 2.95 6.25 9.12
N VAL A 20 2.89 4.94 8.83
CA VAL A 20 3.01 4.41 7.46
C VAL A 20 1.87 4.89 6.59
N THR A 21 0.64 4.90 7.12
CA THR A 21 -0.55 5.39 6.41
C THR A 21 -0.42 6.85 5.99
N ILE A 22 -0.01 7.73 6.90
CA ILE A 22 0.20 9.15 6.62
C ILE A 22 1.32 9.32 5.60
N PHE A 23 2.45 8.66 5.81
CA PHE A 23 3.58 8.71 4.88
C PHE A 23 3.17 8.28 3.47
N LYS A 24 2.43 7.18 3.35
CA LYS A 24 1.94 6.63 2.08
C LYS A 24 0.95 7.55 1.40
N THR A 25 0.01 8.10 2.15
CA THR A 25 -0.97 9.05 1.62
C THR A 25 -0.28 10.29 1.05
N ILE A 26 0.73 10.83 1.76
CA ILE A 26 1.52 11.97 1.26
C ILE A 26 2.37 11.55 0.06
N GLN A 27 3.00 10.38 0.09
CA GLN A 27 3.80 9.85 -1.02
C GLN A 27 2.98 9.73 -2.31
N PHE A 28 1.79 9.12 -2.24
CA PHE A 28 0.92 8.91 -3.40
C PHE A 28 0.42 10.24 -3.96
N ARG A 29 0.04 11.17 -3.08
CA ARG A 29 -0.33 12.54 -3.49
C ARG A 29 0.82 13.28 -4.16
N ARG A 30 2.06 13.12 -3.68
CA ARG A 30 3.26 13.73 -4.29
C ARG A 30 3.63 13.10 -5.63
N LEU A 31 3.43 11.79 -5.78
CA LEU A 31 3.64 11.07 -7.03
C LEU A 31 2.53 11.32 -8.07
N GLY A 32 1.41 11.93 -7.65
CA GLY A 32 0.27 12.19 -8.51
C GLY A 32 -0.41 10.92 -8.99
N VAL A 33 -0.38 9.86 -8.17
CA VAL A 33 -1.08 8.59 -8.43
C VAL A 33 -2.58 8.88 -8.58
N GLY A 34 -3.21 8.34 -9.62
CA GLY A 34 -4.59 8.68 -9.98
C GLY A 34 -4.75 10.02 -10.74
N GLY A 35 -3.64 10.67 -11.13
CA GLY A 35 -3.64 11.85 -11.99
C GLY A 35 -3.88 11.53 -13.47
N HIS A 36 -4.84 10.63 -13.76
CA HIS A 36 -5.04 10.02 -15.07
C HIS A 36 -5.35 11.04 -16.16
N LYS A 37 -6.18 12.06 -15.87
CA LYS A 37 -6.49 13.14 -16.81
C LYS A 37 -5.26 13.80 -17.44
N ARG A 38 -4.21 14.09 -16.66
CA ARG A 38 -2.99 14.70 -17.20
C ARG A 38 -2.21 13.74 -18.10
N GLY A 39 -2.20 12.45 -17.77
CA GLY A 39 -1.61 11.42 -18.62
C GLY A 39 -2.38 11.26 -19.92
N GLU A 40 -3.71 11.27 -19.86
CA GLU A 40 -4.59 11.24 -21.02
C GLU A 40 -4.38 12.45 -21.92
N GLU A 41 -4.33 13.67 -21.37
CA GLU A 41 -4.03 14.90 -22.13
C GLU A 41 -2.69 14.82 -22.87
N ILE A 42 -1.64 14.30 -22.22
CA ILE A 42 -0.32 14.11 -22.83
C ILE A 42 -0.39 13.08 -23.96
N LEU A 43 -1.10 11.97 -23.74
CA LEU A 43 -1.28 10.92 -24.74
C LEU A 43 -2.13 11.40 -25.93
N ASP A 44 -3.17 12.19 -25.68
CA ASP A 44 -4.00 12.81 -26.72
C ASP A 44 -3.20 13.75 -27.61
N ASP A 45 -2.34 14.59 -27.04
CA ASP A 45 -1.47 15.47 -27.83
C ASP A 45 -0.51 14.67 -28.72
N TRP A 46 0.01 13.56 -28.20
CA TRP A 46 0.89 12.67 -28.95
C TRP A 46 0.17 12.02 -30.14
N LEU A 47 -1.01 11.44 -29.89
CA LEU A 47 -1.80 10.75 -30.92
C LEU A 47 -2.39 11.70 -31.96
N ASN A 48 -2.67 12.95 -31.60
CA ASN A 48 -3.15 13.99 -32.52
C ASN A 48 -2.02 14.65 -33.34
N GLY A 49 -0.81 14.08 -33.36
CA GLY A 49 0.28 14.57 -34.18
C GLY A 49 0.93 15.86 -33.64
N ARG A 50 0.80 16.15 -32.35
CA ARG A 50 1.49 17.27 -31.66
C ARG A 50 2.59 16.75 -30.73
N PRO A 51 3.61 16.04 -31.25
CA PRO A 51 4.56 15.33 -30.41
C PRO A 51 5.37 16.29 -29.54
N ASP A 52 5.67 17.51 -30.00
CA ASP A 52 6.48 18.48 -29.24
C ASP A 52 5.72 19.04 -28.04
N GLU A 53 4.42 19.25 -28.19
CA GLU A 53 3.57 19.65 -27.07
C GLU A 53 3.48 18.54 -26.03
N ALA A 54 3.25 17.30 -26.48
CA ALA A 54 3.20 16.11 -25.63
C ALA A 54 4.50 15.92 -24.84
N GLN A 55 5.67 15.99 -25.50
CA GLN A 55 6.98 15.84 -24.84
C GLN A 55 7.25 16.94 -23.82
N ARG A 56 6.86 18.19 -24.10
CA ARG A 56 7.00 19.30 -23.14
C ARG A 56 6.12 19.08 -21.92
N LYS A 57 4.86 18.69 -22.10
CA LYS A 57 3.94 18.40 -20.99
C LYS A 57 4.40 17.19 -20.18
N ALA A 58 4.93 16.16 -20.83
CA ALA A 58 5.50 14.99 -20.18
C ALA A 58 6.70 15.35 -19.29
N THR A 59 7.66 16.12 -19.83
CA THR A 59 8.86 16.56 -19.09
C THR A 59 8.53 17.52 -17.94
N ALA A 60 7.53 18.38 -18.11
CA ALA A 60 7.04 19.28 -17.05
C ALA A 60 6.15 18.57 -16.01
N GLY A 61 5.61 17.40 -16.36
CA GLY A 61 4.68 16.63 -15.56
C GLY A 61 5.34 15.97 -14.35
N LYS A 62 4.68 16.07 -13.19
CA LYS A 62 5.13 15.41 -11.95
C LYS A 62 4.45 14.06 -11.72
N THR A 63 3.47 13.69 -12.54
CA THR A 63 2.73 12.43 -12.39
C THR A 63 3.55 11.25 -12.90
N VAL A 64 3.21 10.04 -12.45
CA VAL A 64 3.85 8.80 -12.91
C VAL A 64 3.62 8.59 -14.40
N LEU A 65 2.37 8.72 -14.86
CA LEU A 65 2.04 8.61 -16.27
C LEU A 65 2.82 9.60 -17.14
N ALA A 66 3.02 10.85 -16.68
CA ALA A 66 3.79 11.83 -17.45
C ALA A 66 5.26 11.40 -17.64
N ARG A 67 5.89 10.84 -16.60
CA ARG A 67 7.27 10.35 -16.67
C ARG A 67 7.39 9.15 -17.61
N VAL A 68 6.46 8.19 -17.52
CA VAL A 68 6.42 7.01 -18.39
C VAL A 68 6.17 7.40 -19.85
N LEU A 69 5.18 8.26 -20.10
CA LEU A 69 4.88 8.78 -21.43
C LEU A 69 6.07 9.56 -22.00
N GLY A 70 6.72 10.40 -21.20
CA GLY A 70 7.93 11.11 -21.62
C GLY A 70 9.07 10.17 -22.01
N ALA A 71 9.22 9.05 -21.30
CA ALA A 71 10.19 8.01 -21.61
C ALA A 71 9.86 7.32 -22.95
N VAL A 72 8.63 6.85 -23.15
CA VAL A 72 8.22 6.18 -24.39
C VAL A 72 8.38 7.11 -25.60
N MET A 73 7.93 8.37 -25.47
CA MET A 73 8.02 9.37 -26.54
C MET A 73 9.47 9.74 -26.87
N SER A 74 10.32 9.87 -25.84
CA SER A 74 11.75 10.14 -26.05
C SER A 74 12.46 8.97 -26.77
N GLY A 75 12.11 7.73 -26.42
CA GLY A 75 12.65 6.53 -27.06
C GLY A 75 12.20 6.39 -28.51
N LEU A 76 10.91 6.61 -28.80
CA LEU A 76 10.37 6.60 -30.16
C LEU A 76 10.99 7.69 -31.04
N ARG A 77 11.29 8.88 -30.49
CA ARG A 77 12.01 9.95 -31.21
C ARG A 77 13.47 9.62 -31.45
N ALA A 78 14.15 9.00 -30.47
CA ALA A 78 15.55 8.65 -30.58
C ALA A 78 15.80 7.53 -31.60
N ARG A 79 14.86 6.56 -31.69
CA ARG A 79 14.93 5.45 -32.65
C ARG A 79 13.54 5.16 -33.28
N PRO A 80 13.11 5.95 -34.28
CA PRO A 80 11.79 5.78 -34.90
C PRO A 80 11.58 4.42 -35.58
N SER A 81 12.66 3.78 -36.03
CA SER A 81 12.63 2.46 -36.68
C SER A 81 12.57 1.29 -35.70
N GLU A 82 12.73 1.51 -34.40
CA GLU A 82 12.76 0.48 -33.36
C GLU A 82 11.76 0.80 -32.23
N PRO A 83 10.44 0.61 -32.44
CA PRO A 83 9.43 0.91 -31.42
C PRO A 83 9.66 0.23 -30.07
N GLY A 84 10.23 -0.99 -30.10
CA GLY A 84 10.58 -1.76 -28.90
C GLY A 84 11.63 -1.08 -28.01
N TYR A 85 12.47 -0.18 -28.56
CA TYR A 85 13.38 0.63 -27.73
C TYR A 85 12.62 1.62 -26.84
N GLY A 86 11.59 2.27 -27.39
CA GLY A 86 10.73 3.17 -26.62
C GLY A 86 9.91 2.43 -25.57
N GLU A 87 9.37 1.27 -25.92
CA GLU A 87 8.64 0.39 -24.99
C GLU A 87 9.51 -0.01 -23.80
N GLU A 88 10.72 -0.51 -24.04
CA GLU A 88 11.62 -0.96 -22.97
C GLU A 88 12.04 0.20 -22.07
N LEU A 89 12.33 1.39 -22.64
CA LEU A 89 12.66 2.57 -21.86
C LEU A 89 11.50 3.00 -20.94
N ALA A 90 10.27 2.99 -21.46
CA ALA A 90 9.10 3.29 -20.66
C ALA A 90 8.84 2.24 -19.59
N ARG A 91 9.06 0.95 -19.89
CA ARG A 91 8.94 -0.15 -18.94
C ARG A 91 9.95 -0.05 -17.80
N GLN A 92 11.19 0.38 -18.07
CA GLN A 92 12.18 0.63 -17.03
C GLN A 92 11.74 1.75 -16.08
N VAL A 93 11.22 2.85 -16.63
CA VAL A 93 10.66 3.95 -15.81
C VAL A 93 9.43 3.49 -15.02
N ALA A 94 8.53 2.73 -15.64
CA ALA A 94 7.37 2.15 -14.99
C ALA A 94 7.76 1.27 -13.78
N LEU A 95 8.73 0.37 -13.96
CA LEU A 95 9.22 -0.51 -12.89
C LEU A 95 9.81 0.31 -11.73
N ALA A 96 10.57 1.36 -12.02
CA ALA A 96 11.13 2.24 -10.99
C ALA A 96 10.03 2.99 -10.21
N GLU A 97 9.00 3.49 -10.89
CA GLU A 97 7.87 4.17 -10.24
C GLU A 97 7.01 3.20 -9.42
N LEU A 98 6.70 2.01 -9.94
CA LEU A 98 5.97 0.97 -9.22
C LEU A 98 6.73 0.48 -7.99
N ALA A 99 8.04 0.25 -8.10
CA ALA A 99 8.88 -0.09 -6.95
C ALA A 99 8.84 1.02 -5.88
N ARG A 100 8.87 2.29 -6.30
CA ARG A 100 8.75 3.44 -5.40
C ARG A 100 7.38 3.51 -4.72
N MET A 101 6.31 3.17 -5.42
CA MET A 101 4.96 3.06 -4.85
C MET A 101 4.82 1.88 -3.89
N GLY A 102 5.44 0.73 -4.18
CA GLY A 102 5.42 -0.46 -3.34
C GLY A 102 6.30 -0.36 -2.08
N ALA A 103 7.29 0.54 -2.06
CA ALA A 103 8.22 0.68 -0.95
C ALA A 103 7.50 0.89 0.39
N ARG A 104 7.83 0.10 1.44
CA ARG A 104 7.21 0.18 2.79
C ARG A 104 5.78 -0.39 2.90
N MET A 105 5.19 -0.97 1.84
CA MET A 105 3.93 -1.73 1.96
C MET A 105 4.08 -2.95 2.87
N ARG A 106 5.22 -3.64 2.78
CA ARG A 106 5.58 -4.80 3.62
C ARG A 106 5.48 -4.53 5.13
N LEU A 107 5.67 -3.28 5.57
CA LEU A 107 5.52 -2.94 6.99
C LEU A 107 4.05 -2.99 7.42
N LEU A 108 3.15 -2.52 6.56
CA LEU A 108 1.71 -2.53 6.84
C LEU A 108 1.18 -3.98 6.82
N GLU A 109 1.62 -4.78 5.84
CA GLU A 109 1.35 -6.23 5.79
C GLU A 109 1.87 -6.95 7.04
N ALA A 110 3.06 -6.59 7.53
CA ALA A 110 3.61 -7.14 8.76
C ALA A 110 2.73 -6.80 9.97
N VAL A 111 2.20 -5.57 10.08
CA VAL A 111 1.28 -5.22 11.18
C VAL A 111 0.00 -6.03 11.11
N VAL A 112 -0.57 -6.24 9.92
CA VAL A 112 -1.77 -7.07 9.71
C VAL A 112 -1.58 -8.48 10.29
N GLN A 113 -0.40 -9.06 10.12
CA GLN A 113 -0.08 -10.40 10.62
C GLN A 113 0.35 -10.40 12.10
N MET A 114 1.16 -9.43 12.52
CA MET A 114 1.74 -9.41 13.86
C MET A 114 0.75 -8.97 14.95
N ALA A 115 -0.15 -8.02 14.67
CA ALA A 115 -1.05 -7.48 15.70
C ALA A 115 -2.01 -8.55 16.28
N PRO A 116 -2.65 -9.42 15.48
CA PRO A 116 -3.46 -10.52 16.02
C PRO A 116 -2.62 -11.54 16.80
N MET A 117 -1.42 -11.87 16.31
CA MET A 117 -0.52 -12.81 16.98
C MET A 117 -0.06 -12.28 18.34
N LEU A 118 0.23 -10.98 18.46
CA LEU A 118 0.52 -10.33 19.74
C LEU A 118 -0.70 -10.32 20.67
N GLY A 119 -1.90 -10.09 20.13
CA GLY A 119 -3.13 -10.18 20.91
C GLY A 119 -3.40 -11.59 21.45
N LEU A 120 -3.14 -12.62 20.65
CA LEU A 120 -3.23 -14.03 21.05
C LEU A 120 -2.13 -14.39 22.07
N LEU A 121 -0.91 -13.87 21.90
CA LEU A 121 0.13 -14.03 22.91
C LEU A 121 -0.31 -13.40 24.25
N GLY A 122 -0.98 -12.25 24.20
CA GLY A 122 -1.56 -11.60 25.37
C GLY A 122 -2.59 -12.46 26.10
N THR A 123 -3.44 -13.20 25.39
CA THR A 123 -4.37 -14.13 26.04
C THR A 123 -3.67 -15.29 26.69
N VAL A 124 -2.69 -15.91 26.01
CA VAL A 124 -1.90 -17.01 26.58
C VAL A 124 -1.22 -16.58 27.87
N ILE A 125 -0.55 -15.43 27.86
CA ILE A 125 0.11 -14.88 29.06
C ILE A 125 -0.91 -14.59 30.17
N GLY A 126 -2.03 -13.93 29.84
CA GLY A 126 -3.06 -13.61 30.84
C GLY A 126 -3.69 -14.84 31.48
N MET A 127 -3.87 -15.91 30.71
CA MET A 127 -4.38 -17.18 31.22
C MET A 127 -3.35 -17.93 32.07
N ILE A 128 -2.07 -17.89 31.70
CA ILE A 128 -0.97 -18.43 32.52
C ILE A 128 -0.93 -17.72 33.88
N ASP A 129 -1.00 -16.39 33.89
CA ASP A 129 -0.99 -15.60 35.13
C ASP A 129 -2.23 -15.89 35.99
N ALA A 130 -3.42 -15.96 35.38
CA ALA A 130 -4.68 -16.20 36.08
C ALA A 130 -4.73 -17.59 36.75
N PHE A 131 -4.34 -18.65 36.03
CA PHE A 131 -4.30 -20.00 36.58
C PHE A 131 -3.09 -20.24 37.49
N GLY A 132 -1.96 -19.58 37.24
CA GLY A 132 -0.79 -19.64 38.11
C GLY A 132 -1.08 -19.10 39.50
N ASN A 133 -1.77 -17.96 39.60
CA ASN A 133 -2.20 -17.39 40.88
C ASN A 133 -3.16 -18.32 41.63
N LEU A 134 -4.05 -18.99 40.90
CA LEU A 134 -4.98 -19.95 41.49
C LEU A 134 -4.28 -21.22 42.01
N ALA A 135 -3.24 -21.69 41.33
CA ALA A 135 -2.47 -22.85 41.77
C ALA A 135 -1.61 -22.56 43.02
N LEU A 136 -1.23 -21.30 43.22
CA LEU A 136 -0.41 -20.86 44.35
C LEU A 136 -1.25 -20.43 45.58
N SER A 137 -2.54 -20.16 45.40
CA SER A 137 -3.45 -19.83 46.51
C SER A 137 -3.83 -21.09 47.30
N GLN A 138 -3.60 -21.08 48.62
CA GLN A 138 -4.01 -22.17 49.52
C GLN A 138 -5.50 -22.09 49.94
N GLU A 139 -6.15 -20.95 49.70
CA GLU A 139 -7.59 -20.75 49.97
C GLU A 139 -8.46 -21.15 48.76
N ALA A 140 -9.77 -21.27 48.99
CA ALA A 140 -10.74 -21.53 47.93
C ALA A 140 -10.59 -20.52 46.78
N ALA A 141 -10.60 -21.02 45.55
CA ALA A 141 -10.46 -20.24 44.32
C ALA A 141 -11.32 -18.96 44.36
N ASP A 142 -10.71 -17.76 44.39
CA ASP A 142 -11.46 -16.51 44.25
C ASP A 142 -11.88 -16.32 42.78
N PRO A 143 -13.18 -16.44 42.45
CA PRO A 143 -13.64 -16.32 41.07
C PRO A 143 -13.40 -14.92 40.49
N ARG A 144 -13.25 -13.89 41.33
CA ARG A 144 -13.02 -12.51 40.90
C ARG A 144 -11.62 -12.34 40.31
N LEU A 145 -10.61 -12.96 40.91
CA LEU A 145 -9.24 -12.91 40.40
C LEU A 145 -9.14 -13.59 39.03
N LEU A 146 -9.75 -14.76 38.89
CA LEU A 146 -9.80 -15.49 37.61
C LEU A 146 -10.52 -14.66 36.53
N ALA A 147 -11.68 -14.08 36.85
CA ALA A 147 -12.44 -13.25 35.92
C ALA A 147 -11.64 -12.03 35.44
N SER A 148 -10.86 -11.40 36.33
CA SER A 148 -10.03 -10.25 35.98
C SER A 148 -8.89 -10.60 35.00
N GLY A 149 -8.27 -11.78 35.17
CA GLY A 149 -7.24 -12.29 34.26
C GLY A 149 -7.80 -12.62 32.87
N ILE A 150 -8.96 -13.27 32.83
CA ILE A 150 -9.66 -13.59 31.58
C ILE A 150 -10.09 -12.31 30.85
N TRP A 151 -10.65 -11.32 31.55
CA TRP A 151 -11.02 -10.03 30.96
C TRP A 151 -9.80 -9.37 30.30
N THR A 152 -8.68 -9.34 31.02
CA THR A 152 -7.43 -8.77 30.53
C THR A 152 -6.91 -9.52 29.31
N ALA A 153 -6.94 -10.85 29.32
CA ALA A 153 -6.60 -11.68 28.18
C ALA A 153 -7.47 -11.32 26.96
N LEU A 154 -8.80 -11.37 27.09
CA LEU A 154 -9.72 -11.13 25.97
C LEU A 154 -9.60 -9.72 25.38
N THR A 155 -9.39 -8.71 26.23
CA THR A 155 -9.21 -7.33 25.78
C THR A 155 -7.93 -7.13 24.97
N THR A 156 -6.84 -7.83 25.28
CA THR A 156 -5.61 -7.78 24.46
C THR A 156 -5.81 -8.37 23.05
N THR A 157 -6.55 -9.48 22.94
CA THR A 157 -6.90 -10.06 21.64
C THR A 157 -7.82 -9.14 20.83
N ALA A 158 -8.86 -8.60 21.46
CA ALA A 158 -9.75 -7.65 20.79
C ALA A 158 -8.99 -6.43 20.25
N ALA A 159 -8.06 -5.88 21.03
CA ALA A 159 -7.21 -4.77 20.61
C ALA A 159 -6.29 -5.15 19.42
N GLY A 160 -5.64 -6.32 19.47
CA GLY A 160 -4.80 -6.81 18.38
C GLY A 160 -5.56 -6.99 17.07
N LEU A 161 -6.76 -7.57 17.14
CA LEU A 161 -7.65 -7.74 15.98
C LEU A 161 -8.13 -6.40 15.42
N ALA A 162 -8.50 -5.45 16.28
CA ALA A 162 -8.95 -4.13 15.85
C ALA A 162 -7.85 -3.38 15.06
N ILE A 163 -6.60 -3.41 15.55
CA ILE A 163 -5.45 -2.79 14.86
C ILE A 163 -5.21 -3.48 13.51
N ALA A 164 -5.25 -4.81 13.48
CA ALA A 164 -5.03 -5.59 12.27
C ALA A 164 -6.08 -5.30 11.19
N LEU A 165 -7.35 -5.20 11.58
CA LEU A 165 -8.46 -4.91 10.67
C LEU A 165 -8.28 -3.55 9.99
N VAL A 166 -7.93 -2.52 10.76
CA VAL A 166 -7.66 -1.19 10.23
C VAL A 166 -6.45 -1.20 9.29
N ALA A 167 -5.35 -1.84 9.69
CA ALA A 167 -4.15 -1.96 8.87
C ALA A 167 -4.44 -2.70 7.55
N TYR A 168 -5.26 -3.74 7.59
CA TYR A 168 -5.64 -4.54 6.43
C TYR A 168 -6.43 -3.72 5.41
N PHE A 169 -7.44 -2.97 5.87
CA PHE A 169 -8.23 -2.12 4.98
C PHE A 169 -7.35 -1.08 4.26
N ILE A 170 -6.42 -0.47 4.99
CA ILE A 170 -5.50 0.52 4.42
C ILE A 170 -4.52 -0.15 3.44
N ALA A 171 -3.98 -1.32 3.77
CA ALA A 171 -3.07 -2.06 2.90
C ALA A 171 -3.75 -2.43 1.58
N SER A 172 -4.92 -3.06 1.67
CA SER A 172 -5.72 -3.47 0.51
C SER A 172 -6.09 -2.27 -0.38
N TRP A 173 -6.47 -1.15 0.21
CA TRP A 173 -6.77 0.07 -0.55
C TRP A 173 -5.55 0.67 -1.26
N LEU A 174 -4.38 0.67 -0.61
CA LEU A 174 -3.14 1.13 -1.22
C LEU A 174 -2.68 0.19 -2.34
N GLU A 175 -2.76 -1.13 -2.14
CA GLU A 175 -2.43 -2.15 -3.14
C GLU A 175 -3.32 -2.03 -4.37
N GLY A 176 -4.65 -1.90 -4.17
CA GLY A 176 -5.59 -1.67 -5.26
C GLY A 176 -5.22 -0.46 -6.10
N ARG A 177 -4.82 0.65 -5.45
CA ARG A 177 -4.33 1.84 -6.17
C ARG A 177 -3.04 1.61 -6.95
N ILE A 178 -2.12 0.80 -6.46
CA ILE A 178 -0.87 0.49 -7.18
C ILE A 178 -1.19 -0.35 -8.41
N GLU A 179 -2.10 -1.32 -8.27
CA GLU A 179 -2.50 -2.19 -9.37
C GLU A 179 -3.26 -1.43 -10.45
N ASP A 180 -4.20 -0.56 -10.08
CA ASP A 180 -4.90 0.33 -11.02
C ASP A 180 -3.90 1.21 -11.80
N GLU A 181 -2.92 1.79 -11.12
CA GLU A 181 -1.89 2.62 -11.76
C GLU A 181 -0.98 1.78 -12.67
N ARG A 182 -0.63 0.55 -12.28
CA ARG A 182 0.12 -0.39 -13.12
C ARG A 182 -0.63 -0.70 -14.42
N GLN A 183 -1.91 -1.06 -14.34
CA GLN A 183 -2.73 -1.34 -15.51
C GLN A 183 -2.81 -0.11 -16.42
N THR A 184 -3.00 1.07 -15.84
CA THR A 184 -3.02 2.33 -16.59
C THR A 184 -1.69 2.59 -17.29
N ILE A 185 -0.56 2.34 -16.63
CA ILE A 185 0.78 2.46 -17.22
C ILE A 185 0.94 1.57 -18.46
N GLU A 186 0.59 0.28 -18.36
CA GLU A 186 0.69 -0.66 -19.48
C GLU A 186 -0.20 -0.23 -20.65
N LEU A 187 -1.42 0.22 -20.35
CA LEU A 187 -2.36 0.73 -21.36
C LEU A 187 -1.81 1.97 -22.09
N VAL A 188 -1.21 2.92 -21.38
CA VAL A 188 -0.68 4.14 -22.01
C VAL A 188 0.59 3.88 -22.81
N ILE A 189 1.45 2.95 -22.37
CA ILE A 189 2.64 2.52 -23.14
C ILE A 189 2.17 1.91 -24.47
N SER A 190 1.24 0.95 -24.40
CA SER A 190 0.70 0.30 -25.59
C SER A 190 0.01 1.30 -26.52
N SER A 191 -0.81 2.20 -25.96
CA SER A 191 -1.54 3.22 -26.73
C SER A 191 -0.61 4.23 -27.40
N ALA A 192 0.50 4.61 -26.77
CA ALA A 192 1.45 5.56 -27.32
C ALA A 192 2.21 5.01 -28.55
N ILE A 193 2.39 3.69 -28.62
CA ILE A 193 3.10 3.01 -29.72
C ILE A 193 2.12 2.59 -30.82
N HIS A 194 1.00 1.98 -30.45
CA HIS A 194 0.08 1.33 -31.40
C HIS A 194 -1.20 2.13 -31.69
N GLY A 195 -1.40 3.26 -31.00
CA GLY A 195 -2.66 4.00 -31.02
C GLY A 195 -3.69 3.43 -30.03
N ARG A 196 -4.78 4.17 -29.79
CA ARG A 196 -5.84 3.71 -28.88
C ARG A 196 -6.61 2.55 -29.49
N ILE A 197 -6.72 1.46 -28.74
CA ILE A 197 -7.72 0.43 -28.99
C ILE A 197 -9.07 1.07 -28.67
N ALA A 198 -10.04 1.03 -29.60
CA ALA A 198 -11.40 1.47 -29.31
C ALA A 198 -11.94 0.62 -28.13
N GLN A 199 -12.00 1.21 -26.93
CA GLN A 199 -12.61 0.53 -25.79
C GLN A 199 -14.09 0.33 -26.11
N PRO A 200 -14.65 -0.89 -26.01
CA PRO A 200 -16.10 -1.06 -26.01
C PRO A 200 -16.63 -0.25 -24.83
N ALA A 201 -17.59 0.63 -25.09
CA ALA A 201 -18.22 1.45 -24.07
C ALA A 201 -18.64 0.55 -22.89
N ARG A 202 -18.13 0.85 -21.69
CA ARG A 202 -18.58 0.18 -20.47
C ARG A 202 -20.08 0.45 -20.34
N ALA A 203 -20.88 -0.60 -20.51
CA ALA A 203 -22.32 -0.62 -20.26
C ALA A 203 -22.60 -0.60 -18.75
#